data_AF-A0A1V4IVZ5-F1
#
_entry.id   AF-A0A1V4IVZ5-F1
#
_cell.length_a   1.000
_cell.length_b   1.000
_cell.length_c   1.000
_cell.angle_alpha   90.00
_cell.angle_beta   90.00
_cell.angle_gamma   90.00
#
_symmetry.space_group_name_H-M   'P 1'
#
loop_
_entity.id
_entity.type
_entity.pdbx_description
1 polymer ?
#
loop_
_entity_poly.entity_id
_entity_poly.type
_entity_poly.pdbx_seq_one_letter_code
_entity_poly.pdbx_strand_id
1 'polypeptide(L)'
;MKKYLIGLFLFITVIMNIYLVFYWEPQGQMSAKKEDVETVVSYTKSIYKVNKGKILEQLSPENKKELEQIMKKLSALDMGRIKEYYEEPDEEKGVINAFKLLKKRLSSEDYNKLEQLSSSFLDIKRINEKIRK
;
A
#
# COMPACT_ATOMS: atom_id res chain seq x y z
N MET A 1 -21.70 28.73 32.21
CA MET A 1 -20.48 27.95 31.87
C MET A 1 -20.54 26.48 32.33
N LYS A 2 -21.06 26.15 33.52
CA LYS A 2 -21.09 24.76 34.04
C LYS A 2 -21.84 23.73 33.16
N LYS A 3 -22.96 24.11 32.53
CA LYS A 3 -23.79 23.20 31.70
C LYS A 3 -23.08 22.73 30.42
N TYR A 4 -22.23 23.59 29.84
CA TYR A 4 -21.43 23.26 28.66
C TYR A 4 -20.26 22.34 29.01
N LEU A 5 -19.67 22.48 30.19
CA LEU A 5 -18.62 21.58 30.69
C LEU A 5 -19.15 20.16 30.91
N ILE A 6 -20.37 20.03 31.43
CA ILE A 6 -21.04 18.73 31.61
C ILE A 6 -21.34 18.07 30.27
N GLY A 7 -21.82 18.83 29.28
CA GLY A 7 -22.03 18.32 27.92
C GLY A 7 -20.74 17.87 27.22
N LEU A 8 -19.65 18.63 27.39
CA LEU A 8 -18.34 18.29 26.84
C LEU A 8 -17.80 16.98 27.46
N PHE A 9 -17.96 16.81 28.78
CA PHE A 9 -17.49 15.60 29.47
C PHE A 9 -18.25 14.35 29.01
N LEU A 10 -19.56 14.46 28.77
CA LEU A 10 -20.37 13.36 28.22
C LEU A 10 -20.00 13.01 26.78
N PHE A 11 -19.58 13.98 25.98
CA PHE A 11 -19.15 13.72 24.60
C PHE A 11 -17.82 12.96 24.55
N ILE A 12 -16.88 13.28 25.45
CA ILE A 12 -15.58 12.60 25.54
C ILE A 12 -15.75 11.13 25.95
N THR A 13 -16.67 10.81 26.87
CA THR A 13 -16.88 9.41 27.31
C THR A 13 -17.47 8.52 26.21
N VAL A 14 -18.35 9.06 25.37
CA VAL A 14 -18.91 8.32 24.23
C VAL A 14 -17.84 8.06 23.16
N ILE A 15 -17.02 9.07 22.85
CA ILE A 15 -15.91 8.91 21.91
C ILE A 15 -14.90 7.87 22.42
N MET A 16 -14.54 7.93 23.71
CA MET A 16 -13.55 7.02 24.30
C MET A 16 -14.00 5.55 24.25
N ASN A 17 -15.30 5.27 24.43
CA ASN A 17 -15.86 3.92 24.29
C ASN A 17 -15.86 3.42 22.84
N ILE A 18 -16.18 4.28 21.87
CA ILE A 18 -16.12 3.93 20.44
C ILE A 18 -14.68 3.63 20.01
N TYR A 19 -13.70 4.39 20.51
CA TYR A 19 -12.29 4.13 20.27
C TYR A 19 -11.84 2.76 20.79
N LEU A 20 -12.34 2.34 21.96
CA LEU A 20 -12.07 1.00 22.48
C LEU A 20 -12.63 -0.07 21.54
N VAL A 21 -13.86 0.05 21.01
CA VAL A 21 -14.41 -0.97 20.09
C VAL A 21 -13.64 -1.05 18.77
N PHE A 22 -13.16 0.07 18.25
CA PHE A 22 -12.48 0.11 16.94
C PHE A 22 -10.98 -0.19 16.97
N TYR A 23 -10.29 0.09 18.09
CA TYR A 23 -8.83 -0.08 18.20
C TYR A 23 -8.41 -1.13 19.23
N TRP A 24 -9.36 -1.80 19.88
CA TRP A 24 -9.07 -2.97 20.71
C TRP A 24 -8.94 -4.22 19.85
N GLU A 25 -7.72 -4.71 19.69
CA GLU A 25 -7.44 -6.10 19.32
C GLU A 25 -7.19 -6.90 20.61
N PRO A 26 -7.88 -8.03 20.85
CA PRO A 26 -7.66 -8.81 22.06
C PRO A 26 -6.26 -9.45 22.03
N GLN A 27 -5.33 -8.88 22.78
CA GLN A 27 -4.07 -9.54 23.11
C GLN A 27 -4.36 -10.71 24.05
N GLY A 28 -4.40 -11.91 23.48
CA GLY A 28 -4.71 -13.12 24.25
C GLY A 28 -4.64 -14.42 23.46
N GLN A 29 -3.53 -14.69 22.78
CA GLN A 29 -3.06 -16.06 22.60
C GLN A 29 -1.58 -16.12 22.98
N MET A 30 -1.29 -16.50 24.23
CA MET A 30 0.02 -17.00 24.63
C MET A 30 -0.06 -18.51 24.83
N SER A 31 0.45 -19.25 23.85
CA SER A 31 1.21 -20.51 24.01
C SER A 31 1.60 -20.90 22.57
N ALA A 32 2.84 -21.13 22.17
CA ALA A 32 4.07 -21.38 22.89
C ALA A 32 5.26 -20.84 22.07
N LYS A 33 6.35 -20.58 22.79
CA LYS A 33 7.75 -20.72 22.36
C LYS A 33 7.97 -21.02 20.87
N LYS A 34 8.51 -20.02 20.15
CA LYS A 34 9.33 -20.11 18.94
C LYS A 34 9.40 -21.51 18.32
N GLU A 35 8.43 -21.82 17.46
CA GLU A 35 8.72 -22.67 16.32
C GLU A 35 8.77 -21.77 15.10
N ASP A 36 9.93 -21.84 14.47
CA ASP A 36 10.20 -21.45 13.11
C ASP A 36 9.13 -22.11 12.22
N VAL A 37 7.97 -21.46 12.08
CA VAL A 37 7.06 -21.79 11.00
C VAL A 37 7.73 -21.21 9.78
N GLU A 38 8.63 -22.03 9.24
CA GLU A 38 9.05 -22.08 7.86
C GLU A 38 7.78 -21.84 7.04
N THR A 39 7.53 -20.56 6.74
CA THR A 39 6.45 -20.16 5.86
C THR A 39 6.78 -20.89 4.59
N VAL A 40 5.96 -21.90 4.27
CA VAL A 40 6.05 -22.70 3.06
C VAL A 40 6.46 -21.75 1.97
N VAL A 41 7.75 -21.82 1.62
CA VAL A 41 8.37 -20.88 0.71
C VAL A 41 7.65 -21.18 -0.59
N SER A 42 6.64 -20.39 -0.91
CA SER A 42 6.11 -20.35 -2.25
C SER A 42 7.28 -19.83 -3.06
N TYR A 43 8.04 -20.75 -3.64
CA TYR A 43 9.18 -20.51 -4.53
C TYR A 43 8.79 -19.72 -5.80
N THR A 44 7.59 -19.14 -5.84
CA THR A 44 7.26 -18.01 -6.70
C THR A 44 8.04 -16.80 -6.21
N LYS A 45 9.24 -16.60 -6.80
CA LYS A 45 10.01 -15.35 -6.72
C LYS A 45 9.06 -14.15 -6.62
N SER A 46 9.11 -13.38 -5.53
CA SER A 46 8.23 -12.21 -5.38
C SER A 46 8.52 -11.17 -6.45
N ILE A 47 7.49 -10.43 -6.89
CA ILE A 47 7.67 -9.26 -7.76
C ILE A 47 8.27 -8.06 -7.02
N TYR A 48 8.20 -8.05 -5.69
CA TYR A 48 8.85 -7.06 -4.86
C TYR A 48 10.29 -7.50 -4.58
N LYS A 49 11.23 -6.59 -4.81
CA LYS A 49 12.65 -6.77 -4.46
C LYS A 49 12.90 -6.54 -2.96
N VAL A 50 11.97 -5.85 -2.31
CA VAL A 50 12.09 -5.34 -0.95
C VAL A 50 10.77 -5.59 -0.21
N ASN A 51 10.78 -5.49 1.12
CA ASN A 51 9.55 -5.64 1.90
C ASN A 51 8.56 -4.48 1.59
N LYS A 52 7.30 -4.81 1.31
CA LYS A 52 6.21 -3.87 0.98
C LYS A 52 6.08 -2.72 1.99
N GLY A 53 6.20 -3.01 3.28
CA GLY A 53 6.10 -2.01 4.36
C GLY A 53 7.27 -1.02 4.40
N LYS A 54 8.38 -1.31 3.72
CA LYS A 54 9.60 -0.48 3.71
C LYS A 54 9.86 0.21 2.37
N ILE A 55 8.98 0.06 1.39
CA ILE A 55 9.16 0.66 0.04
C ILE A 55 9.32 2.17 0.14
N LEU A 56 8.49 2.84 0.94
CA LEU A 56 8.55 4.29 1.12
C LEU A 56 9.81 4.72 1.87
N GLU A 57 10.43 3.87 2.70
CA GLU A 57 11.66 4.21 3.42
C GLU A 57 12.88 4.17 2.50
N GLN A 58 12.83 3.37 1.44
CA GLN A 58 13.92 3.23 0.47
C GLN A 58 13.91 4.27 -0.65
N LEU A 59 12.82 5.05 -0.77
CA LEU A 59 12.73 6.13 -1.73
C LEU A 59 13.29 7.42 -1.12
N SER A 60 14.22 8.05 -1.85
CA SER A 60 14.69 9.39 -1.50
C SER A 60 13.55 10.41 -1.57
N PRO A 61 13.64 11.54 -0.86
CA PRO A 61 12.64 12.61 -0.91
C PRO A 61 12.36 13.10 -2.34
N GLU A 62 13.38 13.16 -3.18
CA GLU A 62 13.29 13.56 -4.58
C GLU A 62 12.47 12.54 -5.37
N ASN A 63 12.80 11.25 -5.25
CA ASN A 63 12.09 10.17 -5.91
C ASN A 63 10.61 10.08 -5.48
N LYS A 64 10.32 10.34 -4.20
CA LYS A 64 8.93 10.42 -3.70
C LYS A 64 8.17 11.56 -4.36
N LYS A 65 8.79 12.74 -4.44
CA LYS A 65 8.19 13.92 -5.06
C LYS A 65 7.94 13.71 -6.55
N GLU A 66 8.88 13.09 -7.27
CA GLU A 66 8.70 12.73 -8.67
C GLU A 66 7.56 11.74 -8.88
N LEU A 67 7.50 10.70 -8.05
CA LEU A 67 6.40 9.74 -8.07
C LEU A 67 5.06 10.45 -7.84
N GLU A 68 4.97 11.31 -6.82
CA GLU A 68 3.77 12.10 -6.53
C GLU A 68 3.36 12.99 -7.71
N GLN A 69 4.32 13.63 -8.38
CA GLN A 69 4.05 14.44 -9.58
C GLN A 69 3.49 13.62 -10.74
N ILE A 70 3.99 12.40 -10.95
CA ILE A 70 3.44 11.47 -11.94
C ILE A 70 2.02 11.06 -11.55
N MET A 71 1.81 10.67 -10.29
CA MET A 71 0.51 10.20 -9.80
C MET A 71 -0.57 11.29 -9.86
N LYS A 72 -0.22 12.56 -9.66
CA LYS A 72 -1.13 13.72 -9.79
C LYS A 72 -1.71 13.92 -11.19
N LYS A 73 -1.11 13.31 -12.22
CA LYS A 73 -1.60 13.38 -13.61
C LYS A 73 -2.76 12.41 -13.86
N LEU A 74 -3.01 11.49 -12.93
CA LEU A 74 -4.07 10.49 -13.06
C LEU A 74 -5.41 11.08 -12.62
N SER A 75 -6.48 10.60 -13.23
CA SER A 75 -7.84 10.96 -12.80
C SER A 75 -8.16 10.35 -11.44
N ALA A 76 -9.11 10.94 -10.71
CA ALA A 76 -9.58 10.38 -9.44
C ALA A 76 -10.12 8.94 -9.59
N LEU A 77 -10.74 8.64 -10.73
CA LEU A 77 -11.22 7.30 -11.07
C LEU A 77 -10.06 6.31 -11.26
N ASP A 78 -9.00 6.72 -11.97
CA ASP A 78 -7.84 5.86 -12.17
C ASP A 78 -7.08 5.65 -10.84
N MET A 79 -6.99 6.67 -9.99
CA MET A 79 -6.44 6.54 -8.63
C MET A 79 -7.24 5.56 -7.77
N GLY A 80 -8.59 5.59 -7.86
CA GLY A 80 -9.45 4.62 -7.20
C GLY A 80 -9.14 3.18 -7.63
N ARG A 81 -9.03 2.94 -8.94
CA ARG A 81 -8.66 1.62 -9.47
C ARG A 81 -7.28 1.15 -9.03
N ILE A 82 -6.30 2.07 -8.96
CA ILE A 82 -4.95 1.72 -8.47
C ILE A 82 -5.00 1.29 -7.01
N LYS A 83 -5.83 1.95 -6.18
CA LYS A 83 -6.04 1.54 -4.80
C LYS A 83 -6.67 0.15 -4.72
N GLU A 84 -7.70 -0.13 -5.53
CA GLU A 84 -8.31 -1.47 -5.61
C GLU A 84 -7.26 -2.53 -5.98
N TYR A 85 -6.40 -2.25 -6.96
CA TYR A 85 -5.32 -3.16 -7.34
C TYR A 85 -4.25 -3.34 -6.26
N TYR A 86 -4.00 -2.34 -5.43
CA TYR A 86 -3.05 -2.45 -4.30
C TYR A 86 -3.58 -3.36 -3.18
N GLU A 87 -4.90 -3.43 -3.04
CA GLU A 87 -5.62 -4.24 -2.04
C GLU A 87 -5.98 -5.66 -2.55
N GLU A 88 -5.63 -6.00 -3.80
CA GLU A 88 -5.85 -7.34 -4.35
C GLU A 88 -5.09 -8.41 -3.54
N PRO A 89 -5.74 -9.54 -3.16
CA PRO A 89 -5.08 -10.62 -2.42
C PRO A 89 -3.91 -11.25 -3.17
N ASP A 90 -4.01 -11.33 -4.50
CA ASP A 90 -2.89 -11.68 -5.36
C ASP A 90 -2.09 -10.41 -5.67
N GLU A 91 -1.03 -10.18 -4.90
CA GLU A 91 -0.21 -8.98 -5.03
C GLU A 91 0.43 -8.85 -6.40
N GLU A 92 0.83 -9.96 -7.02
CA GLU A 92 1.45 -9.94 -8.34
C GLU A 92 0.43 -9.50 -9.40
N LYS A 93 -0.77 -10.07 -9.37
CA LYS A 93 -1.89 -9.65 -10.22
C LYS A 93 -2.23 -8.17 -10.00
N GLY A 94 -2.29 -7.73 -8.75
CA GLY A 94 -2.54 -6.33 -8.38
C GLY A 94 -1.54 -5.37 -9.02
N VAL A 95 -0.24 -5.61 -8.82
CA VAL A 95 0.81 -4.77 -9.40
C VAL A 95 0.78 -4.81 -10.93
N ILE A 96 0.58 -5.97 -11.56
CA ILE A 96 0.47 -6.07 -13.02
C ILE A 96 -0.68 -5.21 -13.54
N ASN A 97 -1.86 -5.29 -12.90
CA ASN A 97 -3.02 -4.51 -13.31
C ASN A 97 -2.82 -3.00 -13.12
N ALA A 98 -2.18 -2.59 -12.01
CA ALA A 98 -1.78 -1.21 -11.81
C ALA A 98 -0.84 -0.71 -12.92
N PHE A 99 0.21 -1.47 -13.25
CA PHE A 99 1.13 -1.08 -14.33
C PHE A 99 0.48 -1.11 -15.71
N LYS A 100 -0.48 -2.02 -15.98
CA LYS A 100 -1.29 -2.02 -17.22
C LYS A 100 -2.10 -0.73 -17.33
N LEU A 101 -2.74 -0.30 -16.24
CA LEU A 101 -3.52 0.93 -16.20
C LEU A 101 -2.62 2.14 -16.39
N LEU A 102 -1.53 2.24 -15.64
CA LEU A 102 -0.57 3.34 -15.70
C LEU A 102 0.02 3.49 -17.11
N LYS A 103 0.36 2.39 -17.78
CA LYS A 103 0.85 2.39 -19.18
C LYS A 103 -0.15 2.98 -20.17
N LYS A 104 -1.46 2.80 -19.93
CA LYS A 104 -2.53 3.31 -20.80
C LYS A 104 -2.85 4.78 -20.52
N ARG A 105 -2.57 5.28 -19.32
CA ARG A 105 -2.99 6.61 -18.86
C ARG A 105 -1.87 7.64 -18.89
N LEU A 106 -0.64 7.22 -18.64
CA LEU A 106 0.52 8.10 -18.61
C LEU A 106 1.09 8.31 -20.01
N SER A 107 1.76 9.44 -20.19
CA SER A 107 2.63 9.64 -21.35
C SER A 107 3.77 8.62 -21.33
N SER A 108 4.37 8.34 -22.49
CA SER A 108 5.52 7.42 -22.55
C SER A 108 6.69 7.91 -21.69
N GLU A 109 6.90 9.22 -21.61
CA GLU A 109 7.93 9.82 -20.76
C GLU A 109 7.65 9.56 -19.27
N ASP A 110 6.42 9.86 -18.82
CA ASP A 110 6.03 9.67 -17.41
C ASP A 110 6.02 8.20 -17.02
N TYR A 111 5.58 7.32 -17.93
CA TYR A 111 5.60 5.88 -17.70
C TYR A 111 7.03 5.36 -17.56
N ASN A 112 7.95 5.77 -18.44
CA ASN A 112 9.35 5.36 -18.35
C ASN A 112 10.00 5.84 -17.04
N LYS A 113 9.69 7.07 -16.60
CA LYS A 113 10.15 7.59 -15.30
C LYS A 113 9.59 6.79 -14.13
N LEU A 114 8.30 6.47 -14.16
CA LEU A 114 7.66 5.60 -13.17
C LEU A 114 8.35 4.23 -13.09
N GLU A 115 8.66 3.62 -14.24
CA GLU A 115 9.37 2.34 -14.30
C GLU A 115 10.76 2.43 -13.68
N GLN A 116 11.51 3.49 -13.97
CA GLN A 116 12.83 3.73 -13.40
C GLN A 116 12.76 3.86 -11.87
N LEU A 117 11.87 4.72 -11.35
CA LEU A 117 11.67 4.90 -9.91
C LEU A 117 11.28 3.57 -9.24
N SER A 118 10.33 2.87 -9.85
CA SER A 118 9.79 1.61 -9.33
C SER A 118 10.78 0.45 -9.40
N SER A 119 11.77 0.51 -10.29
CA SER A 119 12.78 -0.55 -10.43
C SER A 119 13.62 -0.79 -9.18
N SER A 120 13.71 0.20 -8.29
CA SER A 120 14.41 0.07 -7.00
C SER A 120 13.72 -0.93 -6.06
N PHE A 121 12.40 -1.08 -6.14
CA PHE A 121 11.62 -1.93 -5.25
C PHE A 121 10.78 -3.01 -5.96
N LEU A 122 10.65 -2.97 -7.29
CA LEU A 122 9.93 -3.95 -8.11
C LEU A 122 10.80 -4.59 -9.21
N ASP A 123 10.48 -5.84 -9.55
CA ASP A 123 11.00 -6.53 -10.75
C ASP A 123 10.24 -6.08 -12.01
N ILE A 124 10.57 -4.88 -12.49
CA ILE A 124 9.93 -4.25 -13.65
C ILE A 124 10.08 -5.08 -14.92
N LYS A 125 11.18 -5.83 -15.07
CA LYS A 125 11.38 -6.72 -16.23
C LYS A 125 10.29 -7.79 -16.26
N ARG A 126 10.07 -8.47 -15.13
CA ARG A 126 9.00 -9.46 -14.97
C ARG A 126 7.61 -8.87 -15.18
N ILE A 127 7.35 -7.68 -14.63
CA ILE A 127 6.07 -6.99 -14.81
C ILE A 127 5.82 -6.73 -16.30
N ASN A 128 6.81 -6.18 -17.01
CA ASN A 128 6.69 -5.89 -18.44
C ASN A 128 6.50 -7.13 -19.31
N GLU A 129 7.17 -8.24 -18.99
CA GLU A 129 6.95 -9.52 -19.67
C GLU A 129 5.49 -9.99 -19.52
N LYS A 130 4.90 -9.84 -18.33
CA LYS A 130 3.50 -10.20 -18.05
C LYS A 130 2.48 -9.22 -18.64
N ILE A 131 2.87 -7.99 -18.94
CA ILE A 131 2.00 -7.00 -19.60
C ILE A 131 1.94 -7.22 -21.11
N ARG A 132 3.02 -7.71 -21.72
CA ARG A 132 3.11 -7.97 -23.16
C ARG A 132 2.43 -9.27 -23.59
N LYS A 133 2.23 -10.20 -22.66
CA LYS A 133 1.42 -11.41 -22.84
C LYS A 133 -0.06 -11.07 -22.76
#